data_AF-R6WN06-F1
#
_entry.id   AF-R6WN06-F1
#
_cell.length_a   1.000
_cell.length_b   1.000
_cell.length_c   1.000
_cell.angle_alpha   90.00
_cell.angle_beta   90.00
_cell.angle_gamma   90.00
#
_symmetry.space_group_name_H-M   'P 1'
#
loop_
_entity.id
_entity.type
_entity.pdbx_description
1 polymer ?
#
loop_
_entity_poly.entity_id
_entity_poly.type
_entity_poly.pdbx_seq_one_letter_code
_entity_poly.pdbx_strand_id
1 'polypeptide(L)'
;MRKRKLLAIAMSVMCTAALMTGCGSSNGASGSDAGSGSDTGSASQPISVVSREDGSGTRGAFVELTGVEEKDADGNKTDNTTADAIISNSTEIMMTTVSGDEYAIGYSSTGSLNDTVKALNVDGVEPTAQNIKDGKYSLSRPFNIATKGTPGKLAQDFIDYILSEEGQKVVEDNGYIASVDDAKAFKSSGESGKLVVAGSSSVTPVMEKLAEAYKAVNKKAEIEIQESDSTTGMTAAADGTCDIGMASRELEDSEKDKGLTSQAIALDGIAVIVNTQNTRTEITTDMVKKIFTGEVTDWSDVTE
;
A
#
# COMPACT_ATOMS: atom_id res chain seq x y z
N MET A 1 3.18 37.71 29.41
CA MET A 1 4.48 38.42 29.26
C MET A 1 5.33 37.64 28.27
N ARG A 2 5.54 38.20 27.07
CA ARG A 2 6.41 37.66 26.02
C ARG A 2 7.85 38.14 26.25
N LYS A 3 8.85 37.26 26.14
CA LYS A 3 10.21 37.69 25.80
C LYS A 3 10.82 36.73 24.77
N ARG A 4 10.91 37.24 23.54
CA ARG A 4 11.78 36.77 22.46
C ARG A 4 13.24 37.07 22.86
N LYS A 5 14.17 36.21 22.45
CA LYS A 5 15.56 36.60 22.19
C LYS A 5 16.02 35.99 20.87
N LEU A 6 16.26 36.86 19.90
CA LEU A 6 17.17 36.63 18.78
C LEU A 6 18.60 36.64 19.31
N LEU A 7 19.51 35.88 18.69
CA LEU A 7 20.81 36.42 18.28
C LEU A 7 21.43 35.53 17.17
N ALA A 8 22.31 36.16 16.39
CA ALA A 8 22.68 35.82 15.03
C ALA A 8 24.14 35.31 14.89
N ILE A 9 24.37 34.54 13.81
CA ILE A 9 25.50 34.52 12.87
C ILE A 9 26.95 34.55 13.42
N ALA A 10 27.75 33.55 13.02
CA ALA A 10 29.09 33.76 12.46
C ALA A 10 29.54 32.54 11.60
N MET A 11 29.64 32.74 10.28
CA MET A 11 30.44 31.91 9.37
C MET A 11 31.93 32.17 9.64
N SER A 12 32.76 31.14 9.53
CA SER A 12 34.21 31.30 9.32
C SER A 12 34.73 30.16 8.45
N VAL A 13 35.01 30.51 7.20
CA VAL A 13 35.76 29.75 6.21
C VAL A 13 37.23 29.73 6.62
N MET A 14 37.90 28.58 6.56
CA MET A 14 39.35 28.56 6.46
C MET A 14 39.82 27.41 5.57
N CYS A 15 40.17 27.75 4.34
CA CYS A 15 40.98 26.94 3.43
C CYS A 15 42.46 27.05 3.84
N THR A 16 43.17 25.94 3.89
CA THR A 16 44.62 25.91 3.68
C THR A 16 45.02 24.59 3.03
N ALA A 17 45.40 24.69 1.76
CA ALA A 17 46.20 23.69 1.07
C ALA A 17 47.68 23.97 1.31
N ALA A 18 48.48 22.92 1.52
CA ALA A 18 49.92 22.94 1.25
C ALA A 18 50.40 21.53 0.91
N LEU A 19 50.73 21.34 -0.36
CA LEU A 19 51.54 20.23 -0.89
C LEU A 19 53.00 20.46 -0.49
N MET A 20 53.72 19.40 -0.08
CA MET A 20 55.14 19.24 -0.36
C MET A 20 55.50 17.75 -0.47
N THR A 21 56.13 17.45 -1.59
CA THR A 21 56.67 16.20 -2.12
C THR A 21 57.82 15.64 -1.27
N GLY A 22 57.92 14.32 -1.21
CA GLY A 22 59.14 13.62 -0.76
C GLY A 22 59.34 12.32 -1.55
N CYS A 23 60.19 12.36 -2.58
CA CYS A 23 60.68 11.18 -3.30
C CYS A 23 61.95 10.64 -2.62
N GLY A 24 62.05 9.32 -2.49
CA GLY A 24 63.29 8.62 -2.16
C GLY A 24 63.25 7.18 -2.70
N SER A 25 64.06 6.91 -3.73
CA SER A 25 64.24 5.60 -4.38
C SER A 25 65.36 4.78 -3.71
N SER A 26 65.20 3.44 -3.61
CA SER A 26 66.00 2.44 -4.36
C SER A 26 65.92 0.99 -3.82
N ASN A 27 65.27 0.11 -4.60
CA ASN A 27 65.71 -1.18 -5.18
C ASN A 27 66.00 -2.48 -4.37
N GLY A 28 65.26 -3.55 -4.74
CA GLY A 28 65.65 -4.98 -4.81
C GLY A 28 65.22 -5.88 -3.62
N ALA A 29 64.66 -7.10 -3.74
CA ALA A 29 64.30 -7.97 -4.87
C ALA A 29 63.37 -9.12 -4.38
N SER A 30 62.59 -9.68 -5.31
CA SER A 30 61.97 -11.03 -5.39
C SER A 30 61.20 -11.65 -4.22
N GLY A 31 59.91 -11.90 -4.47
CA GLY A 31 59.07 -12.89 -3.78
C GLY A 31 57.70 -12.98 -4.45
N SER A 32 57.49 -14.02 -5.23
CA SER A 32 56.25 -14.42 -5.92
C SER A 32 55.07 -14.66 -4.96
N ASP A 33 53.90 -14.11 -5.23
CA ASP A 33 52.72 -14.94 -5.49
C ASP A 33 51.64 -14.14 -6.24
N ALA A 34 51.23 -14.67 -7.39
CA ALA A 34 50.16 -14.14 -8.21
C ALA A 34 48.88 -14.88 -7.84
N GLY A 35 48.18 -14.35 -6.85
CA GLY A 35 46.81 -14.74 -6.51
C GLY A 35 45.87 -13.57 -6.78
N SER A 36 45.75 -13.11 -8.03
CA SER A 36 44.65 -12.22 -8.42
C SER A 36 43.39 -13.07 -8.54
N GLY A 37 42.84 -13.48 -7.40
CA GLY A 37 41.43 -13.83 -7.34
C GLY A 37 40.65 -12.57 -7.73
N SER A 38 40.04 -12.59 -8.91
CA SER A 38 38.98 -11.65 -9.23
C SER A 38 37.83 -11.97 -8.28
N ASP A 39 37.87 -11.37 -7.10
CA ASP A 39 36.71 -11.26 -6.23
C ASP A 39 35.73 -10.32 -6.93
N THR A 40 35.01 -10.86 -7.91
CA THR A 40 33.79 -10.26 -8.43
C THR A 40 32.70 -10.52 -7.40
N GLY A 41 32.90 -10.02 -6.18
CA GLY A 41 31.83 -9.85 -5.23
C GLY A 41 30.83 -8.92 -5.91
N SER A 42 29.68 -9.45 -6.29
CA SER A 42 28.55 -8.62 -6.72
C SER A 42 28.41 -7.53 -5.67
N ALA A 43 28.45 -6.26 -6.07
CA ALA A 43 28.26 -5.17 -5.13
C ALA A 43 26.94 -5.41 -4.38
N SER A 44 26.98 -5.43 -3.04
CA SER A 44 25.79 -5.63 -2.21
C SER A 44 24.69 -4.65 -2.63
N GLN A 45 23.48 -5.18 -2.76
CA GLN A 45 22.28 -4.46 -3.15
C GLN A 45 21.26 -4.60 -2.01
N PRO A 46 21.44 -3.88 -0.89
CA PRO A 46 20.59 -4.03 0.28
C PRO A 46 19.14 -3.70 -0.05
N ILE A 47 18.20 -4.52 0.42
CA ILE A 47 16.77 -4.33 0.18
C ILE A 47 16.20 -3.30 1.17
N SER A 48 15.54 -2.26 0.64
CA SER A 48 14.75 -1.33 1.45
C SER A 48 13.29 -1.81 1.50
N VAL A 49 12.90 -2.49 2.58
CA VAL A 49 11.50 -2.90 2.76
C VAL A 49 10.65 -1.69 3.11
N VAL A 50 9.59 -1.45 2.34
CA VAL A 50 8.58 -0.42 2.63
C VAL A 50 7.28 -1.13 3.01
N SER A 51 6.81 -0.87 4.23
CA SER A 51 5.56 -1.41 4.76
C SER A 51 4.57 -0.29 5.08
N ARG A 52 3.32 -0.67 5.37
CA ARG A 52 2.25 0.26 5.73
C ARG A 52 2.10 0.41 7.25
N GLU A 53 1.49 1.50 7.65
CA GLU A 53 1.18 1.84 9.04
C GLU A 53 0.30 0.78 9.74
N ASP A 54 0.40 0.70 11.06
CA ASP A 54 -0.54 -0.08 11.87
C ASP A 54 -1.96 0.45 11.65
N GLY A 55 -2.93 -0.46 11.49
CA GLY A 55 -4.31 -0.11 11.10
C GLY A 55 -4.55 -0.07 9.58
N SER A 56 -3.49 -0.17 8.78
CA SER A 56 -3.62 -0.31 7.32
C SER A 56 -4.29 -1.64 6.97
N GLY A 57 -5.43 -1.58 6.27
CA GLY A 57 -6.04 -2.78 5.69
C GLY A 57 -5.15 -3.44 4.63
N THR A 58 -4.29 -2.66 3.96
CA THR A 58 -3.31 -3.20 3.00
C THR A 58 -2.20 -3.96 3.67
N ARG A 59 -1.68 -3.48 4.78
CA ARG A 59 -0.78 -4.29 5.58
C ARG A 59 -1.45 -5.57 6.03
N GLY A 60 -2.60 -5.46 6.70
CA GLY A 60 -3.30 -6.61 7.27
C GLY A 60 -3.57 -7.71 6.24
N ALA A 61 -4.12 -7.34 5.07
CA ALA A 61 -4.33 -8.31 4.00
C ALA A 61 -3.02 -8.84 3.42
N PHE A 62 -2.01 -7.99 3.19
CA PHE A 62 -0.74 -8.41 2.62
C PHE A 62 0.01 -9.41 3.51
N VAL A 63 0.13 -9.13 4.81
CA VAL A 63 0.88 -10.00 5.73
C VAL A 63 0.18 -11.35 5.94
N GLU A 64 -1.16 -11.35 5.94
CA GLU A 64 -1.95 -12.58 6.01
C GLU A 64 -1.78 -13.43 4.74
N LEU A 65 -1.92 -12.81 3.56
CA LEU A 65 -1.87 -13.52 2.27
C LEU A 65 -0.47 -14.02 1.91
N THR A 66 0.59 -13.33 2.36
CA THR A 66 1.98 -13.73 2.12
C THR A 66 2.54 -14.63 3.23
N GLY A 67 1.82 -14.78 4.35
CA GLY A 67 2.26 -15.57 5.50
C GLY A 67 3.37 -14.92 6.32
N VAL A 68 3.59 -13.61 6.16
CA VAL A 68 4.40 -12.78 7.08
C VAL A 68 3.74 -12.72 8.46
N GLU A 69 2.42 -12.66 8.49
CA GLU A 69 1.64 -12.89 9.69
C GLU A 69 1.50 -14.39 9.95
N GLU A 70 1.92 -14.82 11.14
CA GLU A 70 1.77 -16.18 11.60
C GLU A 70 0.73 -16.26 12.71
N LYS A 71 -0.05 -17.34 12.70
CA LYS A 71 -1.08 -17.61 13.69
C LYS A 71 -0.63 -18.75 14.60
N ASP A 72 -0.61 -18.51 15.90
CA ASP A 72 -0.28 -19.56 16.88
C ASP A 72 -1.45 -20.57 17.07
N ALA A 73 -1.23 -21.57 17.91
CA ALA A 73 -2.21 -22.62 18.17
C ALA A 73 -3.50 -22.12 18.85
N ASP A 74 -3.42 -21.01 19.59
CA ASP A 74 -4.56 -20.37 20.26
C ASP A 74 -5.29 -19.38 19.34
N GLY A 75 -4.71 -19.13 18.17
CA GLY A 75 -5.25 -18.28 17.14
C GLY A 75 -4.81 -16.83 17.22
N ASN A 76 -3.82 -16.50 18.05
CA ASN A 76 -3.24 -15.17 18.09
C ASN A 76 -2.38 -14.95 16.85
N LYS A 77 -2.56 -13.78 16.23
CA LYS A 77 -1.84 -13.35 15.04
C LYS A 77 -0.60 -12.55 15.45
N THR A 78 0.55 -12.87 14.86
CA THR A 78 1.80 -12.13 15.00
C THR A 78 2.29 -11.70 13.63
N ASP A 79 2.27 -10.40 13.37
CA ASP A 79 2.89 -9.80 12.19
C ASP A 79 4.42 -9.78 12.38
N ASN A 80 5.15 -10.57 11.58
CA ASN A 80 6.61 -10.66 11.62
C ASN A 80 7.30 -9.70 10.63
N THR A 81 6.63 -8.64 10.18
CA THR A 81 7.27 -7.60 9.37
C THR A 81 8.54 -7.10 10.05
N THR A 82 9.65 -7.02 9.29
CA THR A 82 10.95 -6.58 9.80
C THR A 82 10.87 -5.21 10.47
N ALA A 83 11.55 -5.08 11.61
CA ALA A 83 11.62 -3.83 12.36
C ALA A 83 12.37 -2.71 11.61
N ASP A 84 13.16 -3.07 10.60
CA ASP A 84 13.90 -2.13 9.75
C ASP A 84 13.05 -1.56 8.60
N ALA A 85 11.78 -1.98 8.47
CA ALA A 85 10.91 -1.52 7.41
C ALA A 85 10.62 -0.01 7.49
N ILE A 86 10.68 0.67 6.35
CA ILE A 86 10.23 2.05 6.20
C ILE A 86 8.70 2.05 6.24
N ILE A 87 8.11 2.78 7.19
CA ILE A 87 6.66 2.85 7.35
C ILE A 87 6.08 4.00 6.52
N SER A 88 5.22 3.65 5.57
CA SER A 88 4.39 4.59 4.81
C SER A 88 2.97 4.61 5.37
N ASN A 89 2.38 5.80 5.53
CA ASN A 89 1.04 5.98 6.09
C ASN A 89 -0.08 6.13 5.03
N SER A 90 0.23 5.98 3.73
CA SER A 90 -0.77 6.04 2.66
C SER A 90 -0.32 5.29 1.40
N THR A 91 -1.27 5.03 0.50
CA THR A 91 -0.97 4.47 -0.83
C THR A 91 -0.04 5.41 -1.62
N GLU A 92 -0.28 6.71 -1.60
CA GLU A 92 0.54 7.70 -2.33
C GLU A 92 1.99 7.76 -1.81
N ILE A 93 2.18 7.77 -0.49
CA ILE A 93 3.51 7.81 0.12
C ILE A 93 4.25 6.50 -0.15
N MET A 94 3.55 5.36 -0.17
CA MET A 94 4.14 4.06 -0.53
C MET A 94 4.71 4.11 -1.95
N MET A 95 3.90 4.53 -2.92
CA MET A 95 4.30 4.64 -4.32
C MET A 95 5.50 5.59 -4.49
N THR A 96 5.46 6.75 -3.84
CA THR A 96 6.53 7.75 -3.90
C THR A 96 7.83 7.22 -3.28
N THR A 97 7.75 6.51 -2.16
CA THR A 97 8.91 5.94 -1.47
C THR A 97 9.58 4.87 -2.34
N VAL A 98 8.80 3.93 -2.89
CA VAL A 98 9.33 2.87 -3.77
C VAL A 98 9.89 3.46 -5.08
N SER A 99 9.24 4.48 -5.64
CA SER A 99 9.73 5.17 -6.84
C SER A 99 11.05 5.93 -6.61
N GLY A 100 11.29 6.40 -5.39
CA GLY A 100 12.48 7.19 -5.02
C GLY A 100 13.72 6.38 -4.65
N ASP A 101 13.60 5.07 -4.42
CA ASP A 101 14.68 4.20 -3.96
C ASP A 101 14.82 2.98 -4.88
N GLU A 102 15.95 2.90 -5.60
CA GLU A 102 16.24 1.84 -6.58
C GLU A 102 16.23 0.42 -5.96
N TYR A 103 16.43 0.31 -4.65
CA TYR A 103 16.45 -0.96 -3.94
C TYR A 103 15.19 -1.23 -3.12
N ALA A 104 14.18 -0.37 -3.21
CA ALA A 104 12.95 -0.53 -2.46
C ALA A 104 12.03 -1.61 -3.04
N ILE A 105 11.37 -2.31 -2.12
CA ILE A 105 10.24 -3.19 -2.36
C ILE A 105 9.10 -2.79 -1.43
N GLY A 106 7.90 -2.74 -1.98
CA GLY A 106 6.68 -2.45 -1.23
C GLY A 106 5.50 -3.19 -1.83
N TYR A 107 4.29 -2.78 -1.45
CA TYR A 107 3.06 -3.34 -1.98
C TYR A 107 1.97 -2.28 -2.09
N SER A 108 1.14 -2.38 -3.12
CA SER A 108 0.08 -1.41 -3.40
C SER A 108 -1.15 -2.05 -4.04
N SER A 109 -2.29 -1.36 -3.97
CA SER A 109 -3.49 -1.75 -4.72
C SER A 109 -3.20 -1.71 -6.21
N THR A 110 -3.63 -2.74 -6.93
CA THR A 110 -3.52 -2.84 -8.39
C THR A 110 -4.18 -1.66 -9.10
N GLY A 111 -5.33 -1.18 -8.62
CA GLY A 111 -6.01 -0.01 -9.16
C GLY A 111 -5.30 1.33 -8.90
N SER A 112 -4.27 1.35 -8.05
CA SER A 112 -3.44 2.54 -7.79
C SER A 112 -2.10 2.54 -8.54
N LEU A 113 -1.81 1.49 -9.31
CA LEU A 113 -0.56 1.39 -10.07
C LEU A 113 -0.48 2.47 -11.15
N ASN A 114 0.73 2.93 -11.40
CA ASN A 114 1.07 3.90 -12.44
C ASN A 114 2.54 3.72 -12.84
N ASP A 115 3.01 4.49 -13.83
CA ASP A 115 4.32 4.32 -14.46
C ASP A 115 5.54 4.69 -13.56
N THR A 116 5.32 5.13 -12.33
CA THR A 116 6.41 5.53 -11.41
C THR A 116 7.03 4.36 -10.63
N VAL A 117 6.36 3.20 -10.63
CA VAL A 117 6.85 1.95 -10.02
C VAL A 117 6.60 0.79 -10.98
N LYS A 118 7.21 -0.35 -10.72
CA LYS A 118 6.98 -1.59 -11.46
C LYS A 118 6.36 -2.65 -10.56
N ALA A 119 5.25 -3.24 -11.00
CA ALA A 119 4.68 -4.42 -10.35
C ALA A 119 5.43 -5.69 -10.80
N LEU A 120 5.74 -6.57 -9.86
CA LEU A 120 6.31 -7.90 -10.13
C LEU A 120 5.19 -8.92 -10.35
N ASN A 121 5.46 -9.91 -11.21
CA ASN A 121 4.67 -11.12 -11.24
C ASN A 121 4.89 -11.89 -9.93
N VAL A 122 3.82 -12.41 -9.34
CA VAL A 122 3.91 -13.23 -8.12
C VAL A 122 3.57 -14.67 -8.47
N ASP A 123 4.46 -15.59 -8.12
CA ASP A 123 4.34 -17.02 -8.44
C ASP A 123 4.11 -17.26 -9.95
N GLY A 124 4.78 -16.47 -10.80
CA GLY A 124 4.64 -16.51 -12.25
C GLY A 124 3.35 -15.90 -12.82
N VAL A 125 2.52 -15.27 -11.98
CA VAL A 125 1.24 -14.66 -12.39
C VAL A 125 1.30 -13.14 -12.31
N GLU A 126 0.93 -12.48 -13.41
CA GLU A 126 0.84 -11.02 -13.49
C GLU A 126 -0.37 -10.49 -12.69
N PRO A 127 -0.25 -9.39 -11.91
CA PRO A 127 -1.32 -8.83 -11.08
C PRO A 127 -2.37 -8.04 -11.89
N THR A 128 -3.06 -8.72 -12.81
CA THR A 128 -4.10 -8.11 -13.65
C THR A 128 -5.50 -8.37 -13.10
N ALA A 129 -6.45 -7.46 -13.38
CA ALA A 129 -7.85 -7.64 -13.00
C ALA A 129 -8.45 -8.97 -13.49
N GLN A 130 -8.06 -9.43 -14.69
CA GLN A 130 -8.49 -10.73 -15.23
C GLN A 130 -7.89 -11.90 -14.44
N ASN A 131 -6.60 -11.88 -14.12
CA ASN A 131 -5.97 -12.96 -13.35
C ASN A 131 -6.51 -13.04 -11.92
N ILE A 132 -6.85 -11.90 -11.33
CA ILE A 132 -7.51 -11.83 -10.00
C ILE A 132 -8.93 -12.40 -10.10
N LYS A 133 -9.73 -11.96 -11.08
CA LYS A 133 -11.09 -12.46 -11.31
C LYS A 133 -11.14 -13.96 -11.57
N ASP A 134 -10.15 -14.49 -12.30
CA ASP A 134 -10.01 -15.91 -12.58
C ASP A 134 -9.46 -16.73 -11.38
N GLY A 135 -9.06 -16.08 -10.28
CA GLY A 135 -8.43 -16.72 -9.12
C GLY A 135 -7.02 -17.24 -9.36
N LYS A 136 -6.37 -16.81 -10.45
CA LYS A 136 -4.97 -17.18 -10.78
C LYS A 136 -3.97 -16.39 -9.95
N TYR A 137 -4.24 -15.10 -9.72
CA TYR A 137 -3.41 -14.25 -8.88
C TYR A 137 -3.93 -14.29 -7.44
N SER A 138 -3.12 -14.79 -6.52
CA SER A 138 -3.54 -15.16 -5.16
C SER A 138 -3.65 -13.96 -4.21
N LEU A 139 -2.87 -12.90 -4.42
CA LEU A 139 -2.84 -11.74 -3.52
C LEU A 139 -3.99 -10.79 -3.85
N SER A 140 -5.18 -11.10 -3.36
CA SER A 140 -6.37 -10.25 -3.53
C SER A 140 -7.22 -10.18 -2.27
N ARG A 141 -8.03 -9.12 -2.16
CA ARG A 141 -8.82 -8.82 -0.96
C ARG A 141 -10.08 -8.02 -1.32
N PRO A 142 -11.11 -8.05 -0.48
CA PRO A 142 -12.26 -7.19 -0.68
C PRO A 142 -11.93 -5.74 -0.33
N PHE A 143 -12.53 -4.83 -1.09
CA PHE A 143 -12.78 -3.47 -0.62
C PHE A 143 -14.18 -3.44 -0.03
N ASN A 144 -14.23 -3.19 1.27
CA ASN A 144 -15.45 -3.15 2.05
C ASN A 144 -15.81 -1.72 2.42
N ILE A 145 -17.09 -1.44 2.36
CA ILE A 145 -17.70 -0.35 3.12
C ILE A 145 -18.43 -0.92 4.33
N ALA A 146 -18.58 -0.15 5.40
CA ALA A 146 -19.35 -0.57 6.57
C ALA A 146 -20.19 0.55 7.16
N THR A 147 -21.32 0.16 7.72
CA THR A 147 -22.26 1.05 8.42
C THR A 147 -22.60 0.48 9.78
N LYS A 148 -22.95 1.34 10.74
CA LYS A 148 -23.47 0.90 12.03
C LYS A 148 -24.98 0.78 11.98
N GLY A 149 -25.50 -0.44 12.11
CA GLY A 149 -26.93 -0.70 11.99
C GLY A 149 -27.48 -0.29 10.62
N THR A 150 -28.74 0.15 10.58
CA THR A 150 -29.38 0.57 9.34
C THR A 150 -28.85 1.94 8.88
N PRO A 151 -28.27 2.05 7.67
CA PRO A 151 -27.79 3.33 7.17
C PRO A 151 -28.92 4.35 6.99
N GLY A 152 -28.56 5.64 7.10
CA GLY A 152 -29.46 6.72 6.74
C GLY A 152 -29.86 6.66 5.27
N LYS A 153 -30.96 7.31 4.88
CA LYS A 153 -31.50 7.21 3.51
C LYS A 153 -30.51 7.60 2.42
N LEU A 154 -29.77 8.69 2.61
CA LEU A 154 -28.73 9.13 1.67
C LEU A 154 -27.58 8.12 1.59
N ALA A 155 -27.15 7.57 2.73
CA ALA A 155 -26.14 6.53 2.77
C ALA A 155 -26.61 5.29 2.01
N GLN A 156 -27.85 4.84 2.22
CA GLN A 156 -28.42 3.71 1.50
C GLN A 156 -28.54 3.99 -0.01
N ASP A 157 -29.01 5.16 -0.43
CA ASP A 157 -29.10 5.51 -1.87
C ASP A 157 -27.72 5.52 -2.54
N PHE A 158 -26.68 5.96 -1.83
CA PHE A 158 -25.30 5.89 -2.34
C PHE A 158 -24.76 4.46 -2.37
N ILE A 159 -25.04 3.63 -1.37
CA ILE A 159 -24.70 2.19 -1.38
C ILE A 159 -25.39 1.49 -2.55
N ASP A 160 -26.68 1.77 -2.76
CA ASP A 160 -27.46 1.22 -3.88
C ASP A 160 -26.88 1.66 -5.23
N TYR A 161 -26.35 2.89 -5.33
CA TYR A 161 -25.62 3.33 -6.50
C TYR A 161 -24.32 2.55 -6.68
N ILE A 162 -23.50 2.39 -5.64
CA ILE A 162 -22.22 1.67 -5.72
C ILE A 162 -22.45 0.23 -6.21
N LEU A 163 -23.51 -0.43 -5.75
CA LEU A 163 -23.85 -1.81 -6.11
C LEU A 163 -24.68 -1.93 -7.41
N SER A 164 -25.01 -0.81 -8.07
CA SER A 164 -25.76 -0.80 -9.33
C SER A 164 -24.89 -1.15 -10.53
N GLU A 165 -25.51 -1.41 -11.68
CA GLU A 165 -24.82 -1.60 -12.96
C GLU A 165 -23.89 -0.42 -13.28
N GLU A 166 -24.36 0.82 -13.06
CA GLU A 166 -23.58 2.04 -13.28
C GLU A 166 -22.42 2.19 -12.31
N GLY A 167 -22.63 1.86 -11.03
CA GLY A 167 -21.58 1.91 -10.00
C GLY A 167 -20.51 0.84 -10.21
N GLN A 168 -20.91 -0.40 -10.48
CA GLN A 168 -19.99 -1.50 -10.76
C GLN A 168 -19.22 -1.27 -12.05
N LYS A 169 -19.82 -0.62 -13.05
CA LYS A 169 -19.07 -0.17 -14.23
C LYS A 169 -17.97 0.83 -13.89
N VAL A 170 -18.20 1.76 -12.97
CA VAL A 170 -17.16 2.69 -12.48
C VAL A 170 -16.04 1.91 -11.79
N VAL A 171 -16.36 0.87 -11.00
CA VAL A 171 -15.36 0.00 -10.36
C VAL A 171 -14.45 -0.66 -11.41
N GLU A 172 -15.04 -1.29 -12.44
CA GLU A 172 -14.29 -1.98 -13.50
C GLU A 172 -13.46 -1.02 -14.36
N ASP A 173 -14.03 0.13 -14.75
CA ASP A 173 -13.35 1.14 -15.58
C ASP A 173 -12.13 1.76 -14.86
N ASN A 174 -12.02 1.61 -13.53
CA ASN A 174 -10.88 2.06 -12.73
C ASN A 174 -9.93 0.92 -12.31
N GLY A 175 -10.02 -0.26 -12.95
CA GLY A 175 -9.04 -1.34 -12.79
C GLY A 175 -9.30 -2.29 -11.63
N TYR A 176 -10.47 -2.20 -11.00
CA TYR A 176 -10.91 -3.12 -9.93
C TYR A 176 -11.86 -4.19 -10.49
N ILE A 177 -12.16 -5.20 -9.67
CA ILE A 177 -13.07 -6.27 -10.04
C ILE A 177 -14.43 -6.02 -9.38
N ALA A 178 -15.52 -6.09 -10.15
CA ALA A 178 -16.88 -5.96 -9.65
C ALA A 178 -17.19 -6.98 -8.53
N SER A 179 -17.92 -6.55 -7.50
CA SER A 179 -18.34 -7.38 -6.37
C SER A 179 -19.76 -7.93 -6.51
N VAL A 180 -20.49 -7.52 -7.54
CA VAL A 180 -21.89 -7.89 -7.77
C VAL A 180 -22.05 -8.49 -9.17
N ASP A 181 -22.43 -9.75 -9.23
CA ASP A 181 -22.90 -10.37 -10.49
C ASP A 181 -24.32 -9.90 -10.82
N ASP A 182 -24.61 -9.67 -12.11
CA ASP A 182 -25.92 -9.25 -12.61
C ASP A 182 -26.49 -8.00 -11.89
N ALA A 183 -25.63 -7.02 -11.64
CA ALA A 183 -25.99 -5.75 -11.01
C ALA A 183 -27.17 -5.07 -11.74
N LYS A 184 -28.09 -4.47 -10.97
CA LYS A 184 -29.29 -3.83 -11.53
C LYS A 184 -29.01 -2.36 -11.81
N ALA A 185 -29.62 -1.84 -12.87
CA ALA A 185 -29.63 -0.40 -13.16
C ALA A 185 -30.09 0.43 -11.95
N PHE A 186 -29.37 1.50 -11.68
CA PHE A 186 -29.61 2.40 -10.56
C PHE A 186 -30.95 3.11 -10.70
N LYS A 187 -31.65 3.24 -9.57
CA LYS A 187 -32.88 4.05 -9.47
C LYS A 187 -32.75 4.98 -8.28
N SER A 188 -32.34 6.21 -8.55
CA SER A 188 -32.21 7.21 -7.50
C SER A 188 -33.53 7.44 -6.78
N SER A 189 -33.46 7.48 -5.45
CA SER A 189 -34.53 7.94 -4.58
C SER A 189 -34.55 9.47 -4.40
N GLY A 190 -33.57 10.19 -4.98
CA GLY A 190 -33.51 11.64 -5.00
C GLY A 190 -33.19 12.29 -3.64
N GLU A 191 -32.52 11.54 -2.76
CA GLU A 191 -32.13 11.95 -1.42
C GLU A 191 -31.17 13.15 -1.45
N SER A 192 -31.17 13.96 -0.39
CA SER A 192 -30.38 15.19 -0.30
C SER A 192 -29.68 15.30 1.03
N GLY A 193 -28.61 16.10 1.07
CA GLY A 193 -27.86 16.35 2.29
C GLY A 193 -26.39 15.99 2.11
N LYS A 194 -25.72 15.82 3.24
CA LYS A 194 -24.29 15.52 3.30
C LYS A 194 -24.09 14.11 3.84
N LEU A 195 -23.22 13.35 3.19
CA LEU A 195 -22.75 12.03 3.59
C LEU A 195 -21.24 12.10 3.83
N VAL A 196 -20.77 11.62 4.98
CA VAL A 196 -19.34 11.51 5.30
C VAL A 196 -18.91 10.06 5.17
N VAL A 197 -17.95 9.80 4.30
CA VAL A 197 -17.33 8.49 4.07
C VAL A 197 -15.88 8.57 4.52
N ALA A 198 -15.40 7.68 5.38
CA ALA A 198 -14.04 7.77 5.94
C ALA A 198 -13.32 6.43 5.99
N GLY A 199 -12.00 6.43 5.77
CA GLY A 199 -11.17 5.24 5.97
C GLY A 199 -10.10 5.05 4.91
N SER A 200 -9.87 3.78 4.55
CA SER A 200 -8.70 3.31 3.79
C SER A 200 -8.30 4.17 2.58
N SER A 201 -7.05 4.65 2.62
CA SER A 201 -6.34 5.27 1.49
C SER A 201 -6.18 4.37 0.25
N SER A 202 -6.45 3.07 0.35
CA SER A 202 -6.49 2.20 -0.84
C SER A 202 -7.88 2.16 -1.49
N VAL A 203 -8.95 2.45 -0.74
CA VAL A 203 -10.33 2.52 -1.24
C VAL A 203 -10.66 3.93 -1.75
N THR A 204 -10.00 4.97 -1.22
CA THR A 204 -10.24 6.38 -1.61
C THR A 204 -10.32 6.59 -3.13
N PRO A 205 -9.36 6.09 -3.96
CA PRO A 205 -9.37 6.43 -5.39
C PRO A 205 -10.65 5.97 -6.10
N VAL A 206 -11.13 4.75 -5.85
CA VAL A 206 -12.37 4.26 -6.44
C VAL A 206 -13.61 4.91 -5.82
N MET A 207 -13.57 5.22 -4.52
CA MET A 207 -14.67 5.89 -3.83
C MET A 207 -14.88 7.31 -4.37
N GLU A 208 -13.81 8.04 -4.69
CA GLU A 208 -13.90 9.37 -5.32
C GLU A 208 -14.56 9.29 -6.70
N LYS A 209 -14.22 8.28 -7.51
CA LYS A 209 -14.85 8.05 -8.82
C LYS A 209 -16.32 7.68 -8.69
N LEU A 210 -16.67 6.85 -7.72
CA LEU A 210 -18.05 6.50 -7.40
C LEU A 210 -18.84 7.73 -6.94
N ALA A 211 -18.27 8.57 -6.07
CA ALA A 211 -18.90 9.80 -5.60
C ALA A 211 -19.09 10.84 -6.73
N GLU A 212 -18.10 10.99 -7.61
CA GLU A 212 -18.18 11.86 -8.80
C GLU A 212 -19.33 11.42 -9.72
N ALA A 213 -19.39 10.12 -10.03
CA ALA A 213 -20.41 9.56 -10.91
C ALA A 213 -21.81 9.59 -10.27
N TYR A 214 -21.92 9.33 -8.97
CA TYR A 214 -23.17 9.48 -8.23
C TYR A 214 -23.69 10.92 -8.25
N LYS A 215 -22.80 11.92 -8.10
CA LYS A 215 -23.18 13.34 -8.14
C LYS A 215 -23.76 13.75 -9.50
N ALA A 216 -23.40 13.07 -10.59
CA ALA A 216 -23.99 13.30 -11.90
C ALA A 216 -25.48 12.91 -11.96
N VAL A 217 -25.88 11.87 -11.21
CA VAL A 217 -27.25 11.37 -11.15
C VAL A 217 -28.05 11.91 -9.95
N ASN A 218 -27.37 12.36 -8.89
CA ASN A 218 -27.98 13.03 -7.73
C ASN A 218 -27.23 14.30 -7.32
N LYS A 219 -27.64 15.45 -7.89
CA LYS A 219 -27.02 16.76 -7.64
C LYS A 219 -27.33 17.37 -6.27
N LYS A 220 -28.24 16.77 -5.49
CA LYS A 220 -28.66 17.27 -4.17
C LYS A 220 -27.86 16.65 -3.02
N ALA A 221 -27.07 15.63 -3.33
CA ALA A 221 -26.18 14.99 -2.39
C ALA A 221 -24.78 15.61 -2.43
N GLU A 222 -24.18 15.74 -1.26
CA GLU A 222 -22.77 16.05 -1.06
C GLU A 222 -22.10 14.86 -0.40
N ILE A 223 -21.15 14.23 -1.08
CA ILE A 223 -20.35 13.14 -0.53
C ILE A 223 -18.99 13.71 -0.15
N GLU A 224 -18.68 13.72 1.13
CA GLU A 224 -17.37 14.10 1.66
C GLU A 224 -16.59 12.83 1.98
N ILE A 225 -15.40 12.69 1.37
CA ILE A 225 -14.51 11.55 1.59
C ILE A 225 -13.35 12.01 2.48
N GLN A 226 -13.10 11.29 3.56
CA GLN A 226 -12.04 11.54 4.53
C GLN A 226 -11.07 10.35 4.55
N GLU A 227 -9.92 10.53 3.90
CA GLU A 227 -8.88 9.50 3.85
C GLU A 227 -8.17 9.33 5.21
N SER A 228 -7.96 8.07 5.60
CA SER A 228 -7.16 7.60 6.73
C SER A 228 -6.77 6.13 6.51
N ASP A 229 -6.48 5.37 7.57
CA ASP A 229 -6.33 3.91 7.51
C ASP A 229 -7.69 3.18 7.68
N SER A 230 -7.70 1.86 7.51
CA SER A 230 -8.95 1.08 7.57
C SER A 230 -9.52 1.03 8.99
N THR A 231 -8.68 0.84 10.00
CA THR A 231 -9.10 0.75 11.40
C THR A 231 -9.67 2.08 11.91
N THR A 232 -9.06 3.20 11.53
CA THR A 232 -9.55 4.55 11.84
C THR A 232 -10.92 4.80 11.19
N GLY A 233 -11.09 4.48 9.90
CA GLY A 233 -12.38 4.63 9.20
C GLY A 233 -13.49 3.76 9.80
N MET A 234 -13.18 2.51 10.13
CA MET A 234 -14.13 1.60 10.77
C MET A 234 -14.49 2.08 12.18
N THR A 235 -13.52 2.54 12.97
CA THR A 235 -13.79 3.14 14.27
C THR A 235 -14.67 4.38 14.14
N ALA A 236 -14.41 5.24 13.15
CA ALA A 236 -15.21 6.43 12.89
C ALA A 236 -16.67 6.09 12.59
N ALA A 237 -16.93 5.04 11.79
CA ALA A 237 -18.28 4.56 11.49
C ALA A 237 -18.95 3.92 12.72
N ALA A 238 -18.20 3.12 13.49
CA ALA A 238 -18.68 2.50 14.72
C ALA A 238 -19.05 3.52 15.80
N ASP A 239 -18.33 4.65 15.86
CA ASP A 239 -18.60 5.73 16.80
C ASP A 239 -19.64 6.74 16.27
N GLY A 240 -20.06 6.60 15.01
CA GLY A 240 -21.04 7.48 14.35
C GLY A 240 -20.49 8.86 13.99
N THR A 241 -19.17 8.97 13.84
CA THR A 241 -18.48 10.21 13.42
C THR A 241 -18.40 10.34 11.89
N CYS A 242 -18.51 9.23 11.17
CA CYS A 242 -18.84 9.19 9.74
C CYS A 242 -20.06 8.28 9.51
N ASP A 243 -20.68 8.41 8.34
CA ASP A 243 -21.84 7.61 7.95
C ASP A 243 -21.43 6.23 7.39
N ILE A 244 -20.30 6.18 6.68
CA ILE A 244 -19.76 4.97 6.04
C ILE A 244 -18.26 4.88 6.33
N GLY A 245 -17.82 3.73 6.85
CA GLY A 245 -16.40 3.37 7.00
C GLY A 245 -15.89 2.63 5.76
N MET A 246 -14.63 2.83 5.37
CA MET A 246 -13.97 2.13 4.26
C MET A 246 -12.79 1.29 4.76
N ALA A 247 -12.76 0.01 4.40
CA ALA A 247 -11.64 -0.87 4.68
C ALA A 247 -11.22 -1.63 3.43
N SER A 248 -9.92 -1.77 3.27
CA SER A 248 -9.33 -2.59 2.21
C SER A 248 -8.91 -3.96 2.78
N ARG A 249 -9.78 -4.54 3.61
CA ARG A 249 -9.64 -5.86 4.24
C ARG A 249 -11.02 -6.32 4.70
N GLU A 250 -11.10 -7.56 5.16
CA GLU A 250 -12.26 -8.03 5.91
C GLU A 250 -12.45 -7.25 7.21
N LEU A 251 -13.70 -7.20 7.69
CA LEU A 251 -14.00 -6.62 9.00
C LEU A 251 -13.40 -7.48 10.10
N GLU A 252 -12.73 -6.81 11.04
CA GLU A 252 -12.20 -7.44 12.25
C GLU A 252 -13.35 -7.76 13.22
N ASP A 253 -13.15 -8.76 14.06
CA ASP A 253 -14.19 -9.17 15.02
C ASP A 253 -14.50 -8.05 16.03
N SER A 254 -13.49 -7.28 16.45
CA SER A 254 -13.68 -6.08 17.29
C SER A 254 -14.51 -4.98 16.62
N GLU A 255 -14.56 -4.94 15.29
CA GLU A 255 -15.38 -3.98 14.53
C GLU A 255 -16.83 -4.47 14.42
N LYS A 256 -17.02 -5.78 14.18
CA LYS A 256 -18.34 -6.44 14.20
C LYS A 256 -18.99 -6.35 15.57
N ASP A 257 -18.22 -6.53 16.64
CA ASP A 257 -18.67 -6.43 18.04
C ASP A 257 -19.19 -5.03 18.38
N LYS A 258 -18.71 -4.00 17.66
CA LYS A 258 -19.22 -2.62 17.76
C LYS A 258 -20.49 -2.38 16.94
N GLY A 259 -21.02 -3.40 16.28
CA GLY A 259 -22.27 -3.37 15.51
C GLY A 259 -22.11 -2.91 14.06
N LEU A 260 -20.89 -3.00 13.51
CA LEU A 260 -20.67 -2.75 12.09
C LEU A 260 -21.08 -3.95 11.23
N THR A 261 -21.71 -3.64 10.10
CA THR A 261 -21.98 -4.59 9.02
C THR A 261 -21.28 -4.11 7.76
N SER A 262 -20.54 -5.01 7.10
CA SER A 262 -19.82 -4.69 5.87
C SER A 262 -20.54 -5.13 4.61
N GLN A 263 -20.21 -4.45 3.52
CA GLN A 263 -20.59 -4.77 2.16
C GLN A 263 -19.36 -4.63 1.27
N ALA A 264 -19.01 -5.70 0.55
CA ALA A 264 -17.96 -5.64 -0.45
C ALA A 264 -18.43 -4.84 -1.67
N ILE A 265 -17.63 -3.87 -2.10
CA ILE A 265 -17.92 -2.99 -3.24
C ILE A 265 -17.03 -3.25 -4.45
N ALA A 266 -15.89 -3.91 -4.21
CA ALA A 266 -14.96 -4.36 -5.23
C ALA A 266 -14.06 -5.48 -4.67
N LEU A 267 -13.41 -6.21 -5.56
CA LEU A 267 -12.24 -7.02 -5.26
C LEU A 267 -10.99 -6.30 -5.83
N ASP A 268 -9.93 -6.23 -5.02
CA ASP A 268 -8.66 -5.55 -5.32
C ASP A 268 -7.50 -6.54 -5.25
N GLY A 269 -6.59 -6.48 -6.22
CA GLY A 269 -5.30 -7.15 -6.12
C GLY A 269 -4.28 -6.33 -5.34
N ILE A 270 -3.41 -7.01 -4.59
CA ILE A 270 -2.21 -6.39 -4.01
C ILE A 270 -1.02 -6.74 -4.90
N ALA A 271 -0.47 -5.74 -5.58
CA ALA A 271 0.76 -5.88 -6.36
C ALA A 271 1.98 -5.70 -5.45
N VAL A 272 2.95 -6.59 -5.58
CA VAL A 272 4.31 -6.36 -5.06
C VAL A 272 5.00 -5.40 -6.03
N ILE A 273 5.44 -4.26 -5.51
CA ILE A 273 6.01 -3.19 -6.31
C ILE A 273 7.48 -2.96 -5.98
N VAL A 274 8.25 -2.61 -7.00
CA VAL A 274 9.65 -2.21 -6.91
C VAL A 274 9.88 -0.94 -7.71
N ASN A 275 11.04 -0.34 -7.54
CA ASN A 275 11.50 0.73 -8.41
C ASN A 275 11.52 0.29 -9.89
N THR A 276 11.27 1.22 -10.81
CA THR A 276 11.31 0.94 -12.26
C THR A 276 12.69 0.51 -12.75
N GLN A 277 13.75 0.89 -12.04
CA GLN A 277 15.15 0.53 -12.34
C GLN A 277 15.54 -0.87 -11.84
N ASN A 278 14.76 -1.48 -10.94
CA ASN A 278 15.01 -2.85 -10.52
C ASN A 278 14.82 -3.78 -11.73
N THR A 279 15.74 -4.71 -12.00
CA THR A 279 15.68 -5.54 -13.22
C THR A 279 14.76 -6.75 -13.11
N ARG A 280 14.30 -7.11 -11.91
CA ARG A 280 13.44 -8.29 -11.68
C ARG A 280 12.06 -8.11 -12.29
N THR A 281 11.48 -9.19 -12.79
CA THR A 281 10.11 -9.22 -13.35
C THR A 281 9.18 -10.12 -12.56
N GLU A 282 9.72 -11.01 -11.73
CA GLU A 282 8.97 -11.96 -10.95
C GLU A 282 9.55 -12.14 -9.55
N ILE A 283 8.70 -12.66 -8.65
CA ILE A 283 9.04 -13.05 -7.29
C ILE A 283 8.06 -14.15 -6.83
N THR A 284 8.49 -15.05 -5.97
CA THR A 284 7.59 -16.01 -5.33
C THR A 284 7.01 -15.46 -4.04
N THR A 285 5.83 -15.95 -3.63
CA THR A 285 5.24 -15.58 -2.34
C THR A 285 6.16 -15.93 -1.16
N ASP A 286 6.90 -17.04 -1.23
CA ASP A 286 7.90 -17.41 -0.22
C ASP A 286 9.02 -16.37 -0.11
N MET A 287 9.51 -15.87 -1.24
CA MET A 287 10.56 -14.86 -1.26
C MET A 287 10.04 -13.49 -0.78
N VAL A 288 8.79 -13.15 -1.12
CA VAL A 288 8.11 -11.98 -0.52
C VAL A 288 8.09 -12.12 1.00
N LYS A 289 7.65 -13.27 1.54
CA LYS A 289 7.66 -13.51 2.99
C LYS A 289 9.06 -13.29 3.58
N LYS A 290 10.08 -13.94 3.04
CA LYS A 290 11.47 -13.87 3.54
C LYS A 290 12.05 -12.46 3.53
N ILE A 291 11.74 -11.68 2.49
CA ILE A 291 12.16 -10.28 2.41
C ILE A 291 11.46 -9.46 3.49
N PHE A 292 10.13 -9.58 3.59
CA PHE A 292 9.35 -8.77 4.52
C PHE A 292 9.56 -9.17 5.98
N THR A 293 10.02 -10.39 6.29
CA THR A 293 10.46 -10.79 7.63
C THR A 293 11.93 -10.47 7.93
N GLY A 294 12.71 -10.01 6.94
CA GLY A 294 14.13 -9.71 7.09
C GLY A 294 15.04 -10.93 7.08
N GLU A 295 14.56 -12.11 6.66
CA GLU A 295 15.39 -13.29 6.41
C GLU A 295 16.30 -13.09 5.19
N VAL A 296 15.76 -12.44 4.15
CA VAL A 296 16.51 -12.04 2.93
C VAL A 296 16.61 -10.53 2.90
N THR A 297 17.84 -10.00 2.92
CA THR A 297 18.11 -8.55 3.06
C THR A 297 18.92 -7.96 1.92
N ASP A 298 19.35 -8.76 0.95
CA ASP A 298 20.08 -8.31 -0.24
C ASP A 298 19.42 -8.88 -1.51
N TRP A 299 19.30 -8.04 -2.55
CA TRP A 299 18.72 -8.44 -3.83
C TRP A 299 19.50 -9.56 -4.53
N SER A 300 20.78 -9.75 -4.20
CA SER A 300 21.58 -10.88 -4.70
C SER A 300 21.06 -12.24 -4.23
N ASP A 301 20.38 -12.28 -3.09
CA ASP A 301 19.92 -13.51 -2.44
C ASP A 301 18.47 -13.87 -2.82
N VAL A 302 17.80 -13.00 -3.56
CA VAL A 302 16.43 -13.21 -4.06
C VAL A 302 16.45 -14.19 -5.22
N THR A 303 15.78 -15.32 -5.08
CA THR A 303 15.63 -16.33 -6.13
C THR A 303 14.24 -16.29 -6.74
N GLU A 304 14.16 -16.66 -8.03
CA GLU A 304 12.90 -16.91 -8.75
C GLU A 304 12.29 -18.26 -8.37
#